data_AF-A0A7R9BC15-F1
#
_entry.id   AF-A0A7R9BC15-F1
#
_cell.length_a   1.000
_cell.length_b   1.000
_cell.length_c   1.000
_cell.angle_alpha   90.00
_cell.angle_beta   90.00
_cell.angle_gamma   90.00
#
_symmetry.space_group_name_H-M   'P 1'
#
loop_
_entity.id
_entity.type
_entity.pdbx_description
1 polymer ?
#
loop_
_entity_poly.entity_id
_entity_poly.type
_entity_poly.pdbx_seq_one_letter_code
_entity_poly.pdbx_strand_id
1 'polypeptide(L)'
;MRPAFEDILLALDGIVHSAFTQTPHESFHTMQEDWKLEIEEVLHGLRMKEKACRTLEEELRCREEELTKAQLQQKLLEEHLRQREQELAAREIDLLERELHIMIIQQQTPTPNKRKGKFKRSRLKLLKKEPGQNISFPSDFRHTITVQHTAVDRKSRNPSSPNSPPGSPSIPRLRAIA
;
A
#
# COMPACT_ATOMS: atom_id res chain seq x y z
N MET A 1 -5.71 43.69 -40.09
CA MET A 1 -6.88 44.53 -40.45
C MET A 1 -7.28 44.18 -41.87
N ARG A 2 -8.58 44.01 -42.14
CA ARG A 2 -9.08 43.79 -43.51
C ARG A 2 -9.15 45.15 -44.23
N PRO A 3 -8.70 45.27 -45.49
CA PRO A 3 -8.72 46.55 -46.22
C PRO A 3 -10.13 47.06 -46.47
N ALA A 4 -10.27 48.38 -46.65
CA ALA A 4 -11.52 48.99 -47.09
C ALA A 4 -11.81 48.64 -48.56
N PHE A 5 -13.05 48.82 -48.99
CA PHE A 5 -13.44 48.44 -50.35
C PHE A 5 -12.75 49.32 -51.40
N GLU A 6 -12.56 50.60 -51.10
CA GLU A 6 -11.84 51.56 -51.95
C GLU A 6 -10.38 51.11 -52.18
N ASP A 7 -9.72 50.61 -51.13
CA ASP A 7 -8.36 50.08 -51.24
C ASP A 7 -8.31 48.81 -52.10
N ILE A 8 -9.33 47.95 -51.99
CA ILE A 8 -9.46 46.76 -52.84
C ILE A 8 -9.63 47.17 -54.30
N LEU A 9 -10.45 48.18 -54.60
CA LEU A 9 -10.64 48.67 -55.96
C LEU A 9 -9.34 49.21 -56.55
N LEU A 10 -8.59 50.01 -55.79
CA LEU A 10 -7.27 50.50 -56.23
C LEU A 10 -6.28 49.36 -56.49
N ALA A 11 -6.29 48.33 -55.64
CA ALA A 11 -5.44 47.16 -55.82
C ALA A 11 -5.82 46.36 -57.07
N LEU A 12 -7.12 46.15 -57.31
CA LEU A 12 -7.63 45.46 -58.50
C LEU A 12 -7.32 46.25 -59.78
N ASP A 13 -7.47 47.57 -59.76
CA ASP A 13 -7.10 48.44 -60.88
C ASP A 13 -5.60 48.33 -61.21
N GLY A 14 -4.75 48.31 -60.17
CA GLY A 14 -3.31 48.03 -60.33
C GLY A 14 -3.01 46.67 -60.97
N ILE A 15 -3.78 45.62 -60.62
CA ILE A 15 -3.63 44.28 -61.21
C ILE A 15 -4.06 44.28 -62.68
N VAL A 16 -5.14 44.97 -63.04
CA VAL A 16 -5.62 45.05 -64.44
C VAL A 16 -4.55 45.60 -65.37
N HIS A 17 -3.84 46.64 -64.92
CA HIS A 17 -2.76 47.29 -65.67
C HIS A 17 -1.40 46.57 -65.59
N SER A 18 -1.31 45.46 -64.86
CA SER A 18 -0.08 44.68 -64.71
C SER A 18 0.12 43.69 -65.88
N ALA A 19 1.34 43.16 -66.00
CA ALA A 19 1.65 42.11 -66.99
C ALA A 19 0.91 40.78 -66.71
N PHE A 20 0.34 40.61 -65.52
CA PHE A 20 -0.36 39.38 -65.12
C PHE A 20 -1.59 39.10 -65.97
N THR A 21 -2.34 40.12 -66.38
CA THR A 21 -3.54 39.97 -67.23
C THR A 21 -3.22 39.66 -68.68
N GLN A 22 -1.95 39.76 -69.09
CA GLN A 22 -1.47 39.42 -70.44
C GLN A 22 -0.94 37.99 -70.54
N THR A 23 -0.92 37.26 -69.42
CA THR A 23 -0.41 35.89 -69.36
C THR A 23 -1.30 34.95 -70.19
N PRO A 24 -0.74 34.08 -71.05
CA PRO A 24 -1.54 33.13 -71.82
C PRO A 24 -2.38 32.21 -70.93
N HIS A 25 -3.60 31.88 -71.37
CA HIS A 25 -4.54 31.04 -70.62
C HIS A 25 -3.93 29.69 -70.20
N GLU A 26 -3.16 29.04 -71.08
CA GLU A 26 -2.52 27.77 -70.73
C GLU A 26 -1.53 27.91 -69.58
N SER A 27 -0.75 29.00 -69.55
CA SER A 27 0.18 29.27 -68.44
C SER A 27 -0.57 29.52 -67.12
N PHE A 28 -1.73 30.17 -67.14
CA PHE A 28 -2.55 30.37 -65.95
C PHE A 28 -3.18 29.06 -65.46
N HIS A 29 -3.64 28.20 -66.38
CA HIS A 29 -4.19 26.89 -66.02
C HIS A 29 -3.14 25.98 -65.36
N THR A 30 -1.91 25.95 -65.89
CA THR A 30 -0.81 25.21 -65.26
C THR A 30 -0.52 25.73 -63.84
N MET A 31 -0.41 27.05 -63.65
CA MET A 31 -0.21 27.63 -62.32
C MET A 31 -1.34 27.28 -61.36
N GLN A 32 -2.59 27.25 -61.85
CA GLN A 32 -3.74 26.86 -61.04
C GLN A 32 -3.71 25.38 -60.65
N GLU A 33 -3.23 24.50 -61.53
CA GLU A 33 -3.01 23.08 -61.21
C GLU A 33 -1.96 22.91 -60.12
N ASP A 34 -0.84 23.64 -60.21
CA ASP A 34 0.20 23.64 -59.17
C ASP A 34 -0.36 24.11 -57.82
N TRP A 35 -1.14 25.20 -57.80
CA TRP A 35 -1.78 25.69 -56.57
C TRP A 35 -2.79 24.69 -55.99
N LYS A 36 -3.52 23.96 -56.83
CA LYS A 36 -4.44 22.92 -56.35
C LYS A 36 -3.67 21.83 -55.61
N LEU A 37 -2.55 21.38 -56.17
CA LEU A 37 -1.70 20.37 -55.54
C LEU A 37 -1.12 20.87 -54.20
N GLU A 38 -0.62 22.12 -54.17
CA GLU A 38 -0.09 22.73 -52.94
C GLU A 38 -1.17 22.81 -51.84
N ILE A 39 -2.38 23.27 -52.20
CA ILE A 39 -3.51 23.33 -51.27
C ILE A 39 -3.88 21.92 -50.79
N GLU A 40 -3.93 20.93 -51.68
CA GLU A 40 -4.23 19.54 -51.32
C GLU A 40 -3.20 18.96 -50.35
N GLU A 41 -1.90 19.23 -50.57
CA GLU A 41 -0.82 18.80 -49.70
C GLU A 41 -0.94 19.44 -48.31
N VAL A 42 -1.18 20.75 -48.23
CA VAL A 42 -1.38 21.45 -46.96
C VAL A 42 -2.59 20.89 -46.21
N LEU A 43 -3.72 20.69 -46.90
CA LEU A 43 -4.92 20.11 -46.30
C LEU A 43 -4.69 18.65 -45.85
N HIS A 44 -3.93 17.88 -46.60
CA HIS A 44 -3.53 16.53 -46.19
C HIS A 44 -2.68 16.56 -44.92
N GLY A 45 -1.68 17.44 -44.87
CA GLY A 45 -0.85 17.66 -43.68
C GLY A 45 -1.67 18.05 -42.45
N LEU A 46 -2.67 18.92 -42.61
CA LEU A 46 -3.59 19.29 -41.53
C LEU A 46 -4.40 18.10 -41.01
N ARG A 47 -4.97 17.29 -41.91
CA ARG A 47 -5.71 16.07 -41.52
C ARG A 47 -4.83 15.06 -40.76
N MET A 48 -3.58 14.90 -41.18
CA MET A 48 -2.65 13.99 -40.51
C MET A 48 -2.31 14.48 -39.10
N LYS A 49 -2.08 15.80 -38.94
CA LYS A 49 -1.85 16.41 -37.63
C LYS A 49 -3.07 16.30 -36.73
N GLU A 50 -4.27 16.57 -37.24
CA GLU A 50 -5.52 16.41 -36.49
C GLU A 50 -5.70 14.97 -36.00
N LYS A 51 -5.47 13.99 -36.88
CA LYS A 51 -5.52 12.57 -36.51
C LYS A 51 -4.51 12.22 -35.42
N ALA A 52 -3.25 12.69 -35.55
CA ALA A 52 -2.21 12.45 -34.56
C ALA A 52 -2.54 13.10 -33.21
N CYS A 53 -3.04 14.34 -33.20
CA CYS A 53 -3.50 15.02 -31.99
C CYS A 53 -4.63 14.25 -31.31
N ARG A 54 -5.63 13.78 -32.06
CA ARG A 54 -6.73 12.98 -31.51
C ARG A 54 -6.24 11.68 -30.86
N THR A 55 -5.33 10.96 -31.51
CA THR A 55 -4.75 9.74 -30.94
C THR A 55 -3.97 10.04 -29.66
N LEU A 56 -3.18 11.12 -29.64
CA LEU A 56 -2.45 11.53 -28.44
C LEU A 56 -3.42 11.90 -27.30
N GLU A 57 -4.50 12.61 -27.58
CA GLU A 57 -5.54 12.93 -26.59
C GLU A 57 -6.18 11.67 -26.00
N GLU A 58 -6.47 10.67 -26.83
CA GLU A 58 -7.01 9.38 -26.39
C GLU A 58 -6.02 8.63 -25.49
N GLU A 59 -4.74 8.58 -25.87
CA GLU A 59 -3.67 7.96 -25.06
C GLU A 59 -3.48 8.67 -23.71
N LEU A 60 -3.48 10.01 -23.71
CA LEU A 60 -3.37 10.80 -22.48
C LEU A 60 -4.55 10.53 -21.56
N ARG A 61 -5.78 10.51 -22.07
CA ARG A 61 -6.96 10.20 -21.27
C ARG A 61 -6.87 8.81 -20.64
N CYS A 62 -6.47 7.78 -21.41
CA CYS A 62 -6.27 6.44 -20.87
C CYS A 62 -5.23 6.42 -19.74
N ARG A 63 -4.10 7.12 -19.92
CA ARG A 63 -3.06 7.23 -18.89
C ARG A 63 -3.54 7.96 -17.64
N GLU A 64 -4.33 9.02 -17.79
CA GLU A 64 -4.93 9.74 -16.66
C GLU A 64 -5.91 8.87 -15.86
N GLU A 65 -6.71 8.04 -16.54
CA GLU A 65 -7.58 7.07 -15.89
C GLU A 65 -6.81 6.02 -15.10
N GLU A 66 -5.69 5.51 -15.64
CA GLU A 66 -4.81 4.58 -14.94
C GLU A 66 -4.18 5.21 -13.69
N LEU A 67 -3.68 6.43 -13.81
CA LEU A 67 -3.12 7.19 -12.68
C LEU A 67 -4.18 7.40 -11.58
N THR A 68 -5.40 7.75 -11.97
CA THR A 68 -6.51 7.94 -11.03
C THR A 68 -6.83 6.65 -10.27
N LYS A 69 -6.87 5.50 -10.97
CA LYS A 69 -7.07 4.18 -10.35
C LYS A 69 -5.94 3.82 -9.39
N ALA A 70 -4.69 4.04 -9.79
CA ALA A 70 -3.52 3.78 -8.95
C ALA A 70 -3.52 4.65 -7.67
N GLN A 71 -3.85 5.93 -7.80
CA GLN A 71 -3.98 6.84 -6.65
C GLN A 71 -5.08 6.38 -5.67
N LEU A 72 -6.23 5.93 -6.18
CA LEU A 72 -7.29 5.39 -5.32
C LEU A 72 -6.83 4.13 -4.59
N GLN A 73 -6.17 3.20 -5.28
CA GLN A 73 -5.61 2.00 -4.65
C GLN A 73 -4.57 2.34 -3.58
N GLN A 74 -3.71 3.32 -3.85
CA GLN A 74 -2.71 3.79 -2.89
C GLN A 74 -3.38 4.34 -1.63
N LYS A 75 -4.42 5.17 -1.76
CA LYS A 75 -5.18 5.71 -0.62
C LYS A 75 -5.82 4.60 0.22
N LEU A 76 -6.42 3.60 -0.42
CA LEU A 76 -7.01 2.46 0.28
C LEU A 76 -5.97 1.66 1.06
N LEU A 77 -4.79 1.44 0.47
CA LEU A 77 -3.68 0.76 1.15
C LEU A 77 -3.16 1.59 2.32
N GLU A 78 -3.01 2.90 2.15
CA GLU A 78 -2.59 3.83 3.20
C GLU A 78 -3.58 3.81 4.39
N GLU A 79 -4.88 3.85 4.13
CA GLU A 79 -5.90 3.77 5.18
C GLU A 79 -5.86 2.44 5.94
N HIS A 80 -5.68 1.32 5.22
CA HIS A 80 -5.55 0.01 5.84
C HIS A 80 -4.29 -0.08 6.72
N LEU A 81 -3.15 0.43 6.23
CA LEU A 81 -1.92 0.49 7.00
C LEU A 81 -2.09 1.35 8.26
N ARG A 82 -2.76 2.50 8.14
CA ARG A 82 -3.04 3.38 9.28
C ARG A 82 -3.90 2.69 10.34
N GLN A 83 -4.94 1.95 9.93
CA GLN A 83 -5.76 1.17 10.86
C GLN A 83 -4.93 0.09 11.56
N ARG A 84 -4.07 -0.61 10.81
CA ARG A 84 -3.20 -1.64 11.36
C ARG A 84 -2.17 -1.07 12.34
N GLU A 85 -1.60 0.07 12.04
CA GLU A 85 -0.68 0.79 12.93
C GLU A 85 -1.37 1.18 14.24
N GLN A 86 -2.60 1.70 14.18
CA GLN A 86 -3.39 2.01 15.38
C GLN A 86 -3.70 0.77 16.21
N GLU A 87 -4.06 -0.34 15.57
CA GLU A 87 -4.31 -1.61 16.27
C GLU A 87 -3.04 -2.13 16.96
N LEU A 88 -1.89 -2.04 16.29
CA LEU A 88 -0.60 -2.43 16.87
C LEU A 88 -0.22 -1.53 18.05
N ALA A 89 -0.40 -0.22 17.94
CA ALA A 89 -0.15 0.72 19.04
C ALA A 89 -1.04 0.44 20.26
N ALA A 90 -2.34 0.16 20.05
CA ALA A 90 -3.23 -0.23 21.14
C ALA A 90 -2.79 -1.53 21.82
N ARG A 91 -2.39 -2.54 21.04
CA ARG A 91 -1.86 -3.80 21.59
C ARG A 91 -0.54 -3.61 22.35
N GLU A 92 0.32 -2.70 21.92
CA GLU A 92 1.57 -2.38 22.61
C GLU A 92 1.28 -1.76 23.99
N ILE A 93 0.32 -0.83 24.07
CA ILE A 93 -0.15 -0.26 25.34
C ILE A 93 -0.66 -1.37 26.27
N ASP A 94 -1.56 -2.23 25.79
CA ASP A 94 -2.11 -3.34 26.59
C ASP A 94 -1.02 -4.29 27.12
N LEU A 95 0.02 -4.55 26.33
CA LEU A 95 1.15 -5.39 26.75
C LEU A 95 1.99 -4.69 27.81
N LEU A 96 2.32 -3.41 27.62
CA LEU A 96 3.05 -2.61 28.60
C LEU A 96 2.31 -2.54 29.94
N GLU A 97 0.99 -2.37 29.91
CA GLU A 97 0.16 -2.39 31.12
C GLU A 97 0.25 -3.72 31.87
N ARG A 98 0.19 -4.85 31.14
CA ARG A 98 0.33 -6.19 31.74
C ARG A 98 1.73 -6.44 32.29
N GLU A 99 2.77 -6.05 31.56
CA GLU A 99 4.16 -6.17 32.00
C GLU A 99 4.41 -5.35 33.26
N LEU A 100 3.93 -4.10 33.29
CA LEU A 100 4.00 -3.24 34.47
C LEU A 100 3.26 -3.85 35.66
N HIS A 101 2.06 -4.40 35.44
CA HIS A 101 1.29 -5.07 36.51
C HIS A 101 2.06 -6.26 37.10
N ILE A 102 2.69 -7.09 36.26
CA ILE A 102 3.53 -8.20 36.70
C ILE A 102 4.76 -7.70 37.48
N MET A 103 5.45 -6.67 36.99
CA MET A 103 6.60 -6.08 37.68
C MET A 103 6.23 -5.57 39.07
N ILE A 104 5.08 -4.91 39.22
CA ILE A 104 4.58 -4.43 40.52
C ILE A 104 4.33 -5.60 41.47
N ILE A 105 3.66 -6.66 41.00
CA ILE A 105 3.41 -7.85 41.82
C ILE A 105 4.72 -8.54 42.22
N GLN A 106 5.69 -8.66 41.31
CA GLN A 106 6.97 -9.29 41.60
C GLN A 106 7.82 -8.49 42.60
N GLN A 107 7.76 -7.15 42.57
CA GLN A 107 8.43 -6.31 43.57
C GLN A 107 7.77 -6.39 44.96
N GLN A 108 6.47 -6.66 45.03
CA GLN A 108 5.82 -6.95 46.29
C GLN A 108 6.28 -8.32 46.80
N THR A 109 7.13 -8.33 47.83
CA THR A 109 7.50 -9.58 48.49
C THR A 109 6.22 -10.26 48.98
N PRO A 110 5.89 -11.48 48.51
CA PRO A 110 4.67 -12.15 48.93
C PRO A 110 4.78 -12.43 50.43
N THR A 111 4.14 -11.61 51.25
CA THR A 111 4.02 -11.89 52.68
C THR A 111 2.94 -12.95 52.86
N PRO A 112 3.30 -14.20 53.21
CA PRO A 112 2.31 -15.26 53.38
C PRO A 112 1.29 -14.83 54.43
N ASN A 113 0.02 -15.12 54.16
CA ASN A 113 -1.06 -14.84 55.10
C ASN A 113 -0.71 -15.42 56.47
N LYS A 114 -0.47 -14.54 57.46
CA LYS A 114 -0.18 -14.97 58.82
C LYS A 114 -1.43 -15.63 59.36
N ARG A 115 -1.39 -16.95 59.55
CA ARG A 115 -2.46 -17.70 60.21
C ARG A 115 -2.76 -17.02 61.54
N LYS A 116 -3.97 -16.46 61.72
CA LYS A 116 -4.46 -16.01 63.02
C LYS A 116 -4.72 -17.24 63.89
N GLY A 117 -3.66 -17.75 64.51
CA GLY A 117 -3.73 -18.75 65.56
C GLY A 117 -3.21 -18.16 66.87
N LYS A 118 -3.72 -18.64 68.02
CA LYS A 118 -3.22 -18.28 69.37
C LYS A 118 -1.85 -18.93 69.65
N PHE A 119 -0.91 -18.81 68.72
CA PHE A 119 0.39 -19.47 68.82
C PHE A 119 1.26 -18.78 69.87
N LYS A 120 1.37 -19.39 71.05
CA LYS A 120 2.21 -18.89 72.14
C LYS A 120 3.68 -19.16 71.82
N ARG A 121 4.42 -18.13 71.41
CA ARG A 121 5.89 -18.17 71.17
C ARG A 121 6.72 -18.66 72.37
N SER A 122 6.14 -18.70 73.58
CA SER A 122 6.81 -19.15 74.80
C SER A 122 7.23 -20.62 74.77
N ARG A 123 6.63 -21.47 73.93
CA ARG A 123 6.97 -22.91 73.85
C ARG A 123 8.04 -23.28 72.83
N LEU A 124 8.47 -22.34 71.97
CA LEU A 124 9.50 -22.62 70.95
C LEU A 124 10.94 -22.42 71.44
N LYS A 125 11.14 -21.97 72.68
CA LYS A 125 12.48 -21.71 73.24
C LYS A 125 13.22 -22.95 73.77
N LEU A 126 12.63 -24.16 73.70
CA LEU A 126 13.20 -25.35 74.33
C LEU A 126 13.87 -26.36 73.36
N LEU A 127 14.00 -26.04 72.08
CA LEU A 127 14.76 -26.86 71.13
C LEU A 127 15.69 -25.96 70.31
N LYS A 128 16.65 -25.31 70.99
CA LYS A 128 17.92 -24.97 70.35
C LYS A 128 18.61 -26.32 70.05
N LYS A 129 18.33 -26.88 68.88
CA LYS A 129 19.28 -27.78 68.23
C LYS A 129 20.33 -26.90 67.55
N GLU A 130 21.58 -27.33 67.67
CA GLU A 130 22.81 -26.71 67.16
C GLU A 130 22.67 -26.11 65.73
N PRO A 131 23.44 -25.05 65.42
CA PRO A 131 23.40 -24.39 64.11
C PRO A 131 23.95 -25.36 63.04
N GLY A 132 23.06 -26.00 62.28
CA GLY A 132 23.46 -26.91 61.21
C GLY A 132 22.40 -27.90 60.73
N GLN A 133 21.34 -28.15 61.50
CA GLN A 133 20.23 -29.03 61.06
C GLN A 133 19.11 -28.22 60.42
N ASN A 134 19.43 -27.50 59.35
CA ASN A 134 18.43 -27.00 58.43
C ASN A 134 18.31 -28.06 57.34
N ILE A 135 17.13 -28.68 57.21
CA ILE A 135 16.71 -29.31 55.96
C ILE A 135 17.17 -28.40 54.81
N SER A 136 18.07 -28.91 53.98
CA SER A 136 18.67 -28.13 52.90
C SER A 136 17.57 -27.59 52.00
N PHE A 137 17.78 -26.37 51.48
CA PHE A 137 16.98 -25.93 50.33
C PHE A 137 17.13 -26.98 49.23
N PRO A 138 16.06 -27.30 48.47
CA PRO A 138 16.14 -28.32 47.44
C PRO A 138 17.18 -27.89 46.41
N SER A 139 18.40 -28.41 46.55
CA SER A 139 19.57 -27.99 45.77
C SER A 139 19.48 -28.50 44.33
N ASP A 140 18.74 -29.59 44.12
CA ASP A 140 18.73 -30.33 42.85
C ASP A 140 17.33 -30.39 42.20
N PHE A 141 16.42 -29.47 42.55
CA PHE A 141 15.13 -29.42 41.88
C PHE A 141 15.27 -28.91 40.44
N ARG A 142 15.24 -29.82 39.48
CA ARG A 142 15.33 -29.52 38.05
C ARG A 142 13.94 -29.57 37.43
N HIS A 143 13.48 -28.45 36.87
CA HIS A 143 12.36 -28.44 35.94
C HIS A 143 12.82 -29.01 34.59
N THR A 144 12.57 -30.29 34.34
CA THR A 144 12.73 -30.86 33.00
C THR A 144 11.46 -30.63 32.19
N ILE A 145 11.26 -29.41 31.69
CA ILE A 145 10.24 -29.15 30.67
C ILE A 145 10.81 -29.67 29.36
N THR A 146 10.30 -30.82 28.90
CA THR A 146 10.64 -31.33 27.58
C THR A 146 9.55 -30.92 26.60
N VAL A 147 9.97 -30.35 25.47
CA VAL A 147 9.06 -29.96 24.39
C VAL A 147 9.22 -30.98 23.28
N GLN A 148 8.15 -31.73 23.02
CA GLN A 148 8.09 -32.61 21.86
C GLN A 148 7.42 -31.90 20.70
N HIS A 149 8.02 -32.00 19.52
CA HIS A 149 7.36 -31.64 18.27
C HIS A 149 6.25 -32.66 18.01
N THR A 150 4.99 -32.23 18.04
CA THR A 150 3.91 -33.09 17.55
C THR A 150 4.08 -33.22 16.04
N ALA A 151 4.28 -34.45 15.56
CA ALA A 151 4.36 -34.71 14.12
C ALA A 151 3.13 -34.12 13.43
N VAL A 152 3.37 -33.29 12.42
CA VAL A 152 2.31 -32.71 11.59
C VAL A 152 1.75 -33.87 10.79
N ASP A 153 0.60 -34.41 11.18
CA ASP A 153 -0.16 -35.34 10.34
C ASP A 153 -0.48 -34.61 9.04
N ARG A 154 0.36 -34.85 8.02
CA ARG A 154 0.22 -34.31 6.66
C ARG A 154 -0.94 -35.01 5.95
N LYS A 155 -2.15 -34.88 6.48
CA LYS A 155 -3.35 -35.07 5.66
C LYS A 155 -3.61 -33.75 4.96
N SER A 156 -3.02 -33.62 3.77
CA SER A 156 -3.42 -32.62 2.78
C SER A 156 -4.94 -32.75 2.60
N ARG A 157 -5.72 -31.87 3.24
CA ARG A 157 -7.13 -31.73 2.91
C ARG A 157 -7.16 -30.95 1.61
N ASN A 158 -7.17 -31.69 0.51
CA ASN A 158 -7.45 -31.11 -0.79
C ASN A 158 -8.83 -30.43 -0.72
N PRO A 159 -8.94 -29.13 -1.06
CA PRO A 159 -10.24 -28.49 -1.16
C PRO A 159 -10.94 -29.04 -2.41
N SER A 160 -11.86 -29.97 -2.22
CA SER A 160 -12.60 -30.61 -3.32
C SER A 160 -13.68 -29.72 -3.97
N SER A 161 -13.74 -28.43 -3.63
CA SER A 161 -14.79 -27.51 -4.10
C SER A 161 -14.33 -26.06 -4.14
N PRO A 162 -14.64 -25.30 -5.22
CA PRO A 162 -14.29 -23.88 -5.37
C PRO A 162 -14.99 -22.94 -4.38
N ASN A 163 -15.97 -23.41 -3.60
CA ASN A 163 -16.69 -22.61 -2.58
C ASN A 163 -16.19 -22.84 -1.14
N SER A 164 -15.02 -23.46 -0.94
CA SER A 164 -14.48 -23.70 0.41
C SER A 164 -13.57 -22.56 0.86
N PRO A 165 -13.64 -22.11 2.14
CA PRO A 165 -12.72 -21.10 2.65
C PRO A 165 -11.27 -21.60 2.61
N PRO A 166 -10.27 -20.70 2.45
CA PRO A 166 -8.87 -21.07 2.38
C PRO A 166 -8.44 -21.80 3.66
N GLY A 167 -7.68 -22.89 3.51
CA GLY A 167 -7.16 -23.66 4.63
C GLY A 167 -6.26 -22.80 5.51
N SER A 168 -6.51 -22.81 6.83
CA SER A 168 -5.68 -22.09 7.80
C SER A 168 -4.21 -22.52 7.69
N PRO A 169 -3.25 -21.59 7.85
CA PRO A 169 -1.83 -21.92 7.80
C PRO A 169 -1.48 -22.96 8.88
N SER A 170 -0.70 -23.97 8.49
CA SER A 170 -0.23 -25.01 9.41
C SER A 170 0.90 -24.47 10.27
N ILE A 171 0.57 -24.01 11.47
CA ILE A 171 1.55 -23.54 12.46
C ILE A 171 2.06 -24.76 13.25
N PRO A 172 3.38 -25.01 13.32
CA PRO A 172 3.93 -26.12 14.08
C PRO A 172 3.54 -25.96 15.57
N ARG A 173 2.73 -26.90 16.07
CA ARG A 173 2.31 -26.92 17.47
C ARG A 173 3.39 -27.56 18.34
N LEU A 174 3.78 -26.86 19.39
CA LEU A 174 4.65 -27.39 20.43
C LEU A 174 3.78 -27.83 21.61
N ARG A 175 3.99 -29.05 22.09
CA ARG A 175 3.33 -29.55 23.31
C ARG A 175 4.36 -29.66 24.41
N ALA A 176 4.13 -28.91 25.49
CA ALA A 176 4.85 -29.12 26.74
C ALA A 176 4.28 -30.36 27.44
N ILE A 177 5.18 -31.22 27.91
CA ILE A 177 4.87 -32.38 28.74
C ILE A 177 5.72 -32.29 30.00
N ALA A 178 5.09 -32.59 31.14
CA ALA A 178 5.65 -32.57 32.48
C ALA A 178 5.49 -33.95 33.12
#